data_AF-A0A537TFL9-F1
#
_entry.id   AF-A0A537TFL9-F1
#
_cell.length_a   1.000
_cell.length_b   1.000
_cell.length_c   1.000
_cell.angle_alpha   90.00
_cell.angle_beta   90.00
_cell.angle_gamma   90.00
#
_symmetry.space_group_name_H-M   'P 1'
#
loop_
_entity.id
_entity.type
_entity.pdbx_description
1 polymer ?
#
loop_
_entity_poly.entity_id
_entity_poly.type
_entity_poly.pdbx_seq_one_letter_code
_entity_poly.pdbx_strand_id
1 'polypeptide(L)'
;MDSASRRYRGSAGMTNRVGITHGGGAPVSFADPERVADEIIARVGKSITLALPLGLGKANHVANALFARAAADASIRLRIFTALTLEKPRGKNDLERRFVGPIADRLFAGYPELAYALALHAGTLPANIAVDEFFFAAGTRLGIPSSQQNYISANYTHALRYVLDRGVNVVAPLVSKRVRGGETRFSLSCNPDLTLDLLGCRARGECDFISIGQVNSELPFMPGDGDIAAGEFDLILESPQTNFPLFAPPREPIDLSEYAIGLNVARIIADGGTLQLGIGRLGDAVTQALILRHRHSTEFRELVVRLD
;
A
#
# COMPACT_ATOMS: atom_id res chain seq x y z
N MET A 1 4.42 -39.12 27.39
CA MET A 1 4.93 -37.82 27.87
C MET A 1 4.85 -36.86 26.70
N ASP A 2 3.67 -36.56 26.15
CA ASP A 2 2.57 -35.74 26.68
C ASP A 2 3.04 -34.45 27.38
N SER A 3 3.07 -33.36 26.59
CA SER A 3 3.01 -31.98 27.10
C SER A 3 2.25 -31.10 26.09
N ALA A 4 0.92 -31.23 26.15
CA ALA A 4 -0.08 -30.16 26.01
C ALA A 4 0.24 -28.98 25.07
N SER A 5 -0.24 -29.08 23.85
CA SER A 5 -0.57 -27.95 22.99
C SER A 5 -1.72 -27.14 23.62
N ARG A 6 -1.37 -26.05 24.31
CA ARG A 6 -2.33 -25.08 24.85
C ARG A 6 -3.04 -24.40 23.68
N ARG A 7 -4.25 -24.87 23.36
CA ARG A 7 -5.21 -24.14 22.53
C ARG A 7 -5.50 -22.80 23.20
N TYR A 8 -5.07 -21.71 22.57
CA TYR A 8 -5.47 -20.37 22.93
C TYR A 8 -6.96 -20.22 22.57
N ARG A 9 -7.86 -20.50 23.50
CA ARG A 9 -9.24 -20.02 23.45
C ARG A 9 -9.19 -18.55 23.84
N GLY A 10 -8.95 -17.67 22.86
CA GLY A 10 -9.28 -16.26 23.01
C GLY A 10 -10.77 -16.15 23.27
N SER A 11 -11.14 -15.53 24.40
CA SER A 11 -12.52 -15.18 24.68
C SER A 11 -13.00 -14.24 23.57
N ALA A 12 -13.81 -14.74 22.65
CA ALA A 12 -14.56 -13.91 21.72
C ALA A 12 -15.51 -13.06 22.57
N GLY A 13 -15.07 -11.83 22.87
CA GLY A 13 -15.96 -10.79 23.34
C GLY A 13 -17.01 -10.60 22.25
N MET A 14 -18.25 -10.96 22.58
CA MET A 14 -19.42 -10.81 21.73
C MET A 14 -19.68 -9.31 21.56
N THR A 15 -18.92 -8.70 20.66
CA THR A 15 -19.20 -7.36 20.16
C THR A 15 -20.38 -7.51 19.22
N ASN A 16 -21.44 -6.71 19.45
CA ASN A 16 -22.56 -6.52 18.54
C ASN A 16 -22.01 -6.04 17.19
N ARG A 17 -21.54 -6.97 16.35
CA ARG A 17 -21.20 -6.67 14.96
C ARG A 17 -22.53 -6.58 14.23
N VAL A 18 -22.88 -5.38 13.78
CA VAL A 18 -23.79 -5.24 12.64
C VAL A 18 -23.22 -6.16 11.55
N GLY A 19 -24.01 -7.13 11.09
CA GLY A 19 -23.55 -8.08 10.07
C GLY A 19 -23.17 -7.31 8.80
N ILE A 20 -22.02 -7.65 8.23
CA ILE A 20 -21.57 -7.05 6.97
C ILE A 20 -22.49 -7.54 5.86
N THR A 21 -23.03 -6.63 5.06
CA THR A 21 -23.90 -6.97 3.94
C THR A 21 -23.07 -7.06 2.65
N HIS A 22 -22.95 -8.27 2.11
CA HIS A 22 -22.31 -8.51 0.82
C HIS A 22 -23.28 -8.34 -0.35
N GLY A 23 -22.74 -7.93 -1.50
CA GLY A 23 -23.47 -8.01 -2.76
C GLY A 23 -23.43 -9.44 -3.30
N GLY A 24 -24.58 -10.10 -3.43
CA GLY A 24 -24.64 -11.41 -4.09
C GLY A 24 -24.50 -11.26 -5.61
N GLY A 25 -23.28 -11.34 -6.16
CA GLY A 25 -23.05 -11.32 -7.61
C GLY A 25 -21.94 -10.38 -8.07
N ALA A 26 -22.14 -9.73 -9.21
CA ALA A 26 -21.19 -8.74 -9.74
C ALA A 26 -21.06 -7.52 -8.80
N PRO A 27 -19.88 -6.88 -8.72
CA PRO A 27 -19.70 -5.71 -7.88
C PRO A 27 -20.62 -4.57 -8.29
N VAL A 28 -21.06 -3.77 -7.31
CA VAL A 28 -21.80 -2.54 -7.59
C VAL A 28 -20.81 -1.45 -8.00
N SER A 29 -21.00 -0.90 -9.21
CA SER A 29 -20.13 0.15 -9.75
C SER A 29 -20.61 1.55 -9.37
N PHE A 30 -19.66 2.41 -9.04
CA PHE A 30 -19.85 3.82 -8.74
C PHE A 30 -18.86 4.67 -9.53
N ALA A 31 -19.30 5.85 -9.95
CA ALA A 31 -18.43 6.84 -10.57
C ALA A 31 -17.93 7.92 -9.58
N ASP A 32 -18.63 8.05 -8.45
CA ASP A 32 -18.44 9.09 -7.43
C ASP A 32 -17.90 8.48 -6.13
N PRO A 33 -16.70 8.91 -5.66
CA PRO A 33 -16.13 8.45 -4.40
C PRO A 33 -17.03 8.67 -3.18
N GLU A 34 -17.80 9.76 -3.15
CA GLU A 34 -18.67 10.12 -2.03
C GLU A 34 -19.81 9.10 -1.87
N ARG A 35 -20.37 8.66 -3.00
CA ARG A 35 -21.40 7.62 -3.04
C ARG A 35 -20.85 6.26 -2.62
N VAL A 36 -19.60 5.95 -2.96
CA VAL A 36 -18.92 4.73 -2.47
C VAL A 36 -18.76 4.77 -0.96
N ALA A 37 -18.34 5.90 -0.39
CA ALA A 37 -18.22 6.05 1.05
C ALA A 37 -19.57 5.87 1.77
N ASP A 38 -20.65 6.44 1.23
CA ASP A 38 -22.01 6.27 1.76
C ASP A 38 -22.44 4.78 1.76
N GLU A 39 -22.18 4.08 0.66
CA GLU A 39 -22.48 2.65 0.53
C GLU A 39 -21.63 1.80 1.50
N ILE A 40 -20.34 2.12 1.67
CA ILE A 40 -19.47 1.47 2.66
C ILE A 40 -20.07 1.62 4.05
N ILE A 41 -20.41 2.85 4.46
CA ILE A 41 -21.01 3.13 5.78
C ILE A 41 -22.34 2.39 5.95
N ALA A 42 -23.16 2.31 4.90
CA ALA A 42 -24.43 1.57 4.94
C ALA A 42 -24.22 0.07 5.19
N ARG A 43 -23.15 -0.53 4.65
CA ARG A 43 -22.87 -1.97 4.77
C ARG A 43 -22.15 -2.38 6.05
N VAL A 44 -21.21 -1.57 6.52
CA VAL A 44 -20.38 -1.91 7.70
C VAL A 44 -20.75 -1.12 8.97
N GLY A 45 -21.63 -0.13 8.83
CA GLY A 45 -21.98 0.80 9.89
C GLY A 45 -20.93 1.88 10.13
N LYS A 46 -21.05 2.57 11.26
CA LYS A 46 -20.24 3.75 11.61
C LYS A 46 -18.90 3.43 12.29
N SER A 47 -18.51 2.16 12.40
CA SER A 47 -17.22 1.75 12.95
C SER A 47 -16.40 1.08 11.86
N ILE A 48 -15.49 1.83 11.24
CA ILE A 48 -14.79 1.45 10.03
C ILE A 48 -13.32 1.20 10.37
N THR A 49 -12.85 0.00 10.10
CA THR A 49 -11.43 -0.35 10.09
C THR A 49 -11.03 -0.62 8.64
N LEU A 50 -10.46 0.41 8.00
CA LEU A 50 -10.04 0.42 6.61
C LEU A 50 -8.60 -0.08 6.49
N ALA A 51 -8.37 -1.16 5.76
CA ALA A 51 -7.05 -1.59 5.33
C ALA A 51 -6.72 -1.05 3.92
N LEU A 52 -5.55 -0.41 3.80
CA LEU A 52 -5.01 0.10 2.54
C LEU A 52 -3.64 -0.54 2.27
N PRO A 53 -3.38 -1.00 1.02
CA PRO A 53 -2.07 -1.58 0.65
C PRO A 53 -0.88 -0.67 0.95
N LEU A 54 0.31 -1.26 1.11
CA LEU A 54 1.56 -0.55 1.33
C LEU A 54 1.91 0.35 0.12
N GLY A 55 2.60 1.48 0.29
CA GLY A 55 3.13 2.23 -0.87
C GLY A 55 2.08 2.60 -1.94
N LEU A 56 2.41 2.26 -3.20
CA LEU A 56 1.51 2.36 -4.36
C LEU A 56 0.56 1.16 -4.38
N GLY A 57 -0.74 1.40 -4.58
CA GLY A 57 -1.78 0.36 -4.48
C GLY A 57 -2.96 0.75 -3.60
N LYS A 58 -2.98 1.95 -3.02
CA LYS A 58 -4.07 2.45 -2.19
C LYS A 58 -5.21 3.00 -3.05
N ALA A 59 -6.46 2.72 -2.69
CA ALA A 59 -7.62 3.39 -3.26
C ALA A 59 -7.75 4.82 -2.70
N ASN A 60 -6.95 5.76 -3.22
CA ASN A 60 -6.82 7.10 -2.64
C ASN A 60 -8.15 7.87 -2.58
N HIS A 61 -9.00 7.76 -3.60
CA HIS A 61 -10.28 8.47 -3.63
C HIS A 61 -11.27 7.87 -2.63
N VAL A 62 -11.32 6.53 -2.51
CA VAL A 62 -12.14 5.85 -1.50
C VAL A 62 -11.70 6.23 -0.09
N ALA A 63 -10.39 6.21 0.18
CA ALA A 63 -9.83 6.60 1.47
C ALA A 63 -10.15 8.06 1.83
N ASN A 64 -10.04 8.97 0.86
CA ASN A 64 -10.33 10.39 1.05
C ASN A 64 -11.83 10.65 1.29
N ALA A 65 -12.72 9.95 0.59
CA ALA A 65 -14.16 10.08 0.80
C ALA A 65 -14.59 9.57 2.18
N LEU A 66 -14.06 8.42 2.62
CA LEU A 66 -14.29 7.92 3.99
C LEU A 66 -13.73 8.88 5.05
N PHE A 67 -12.53 9.42 4.82
CA PHE A 67 -11.96 10.43 5.70
C PHE A 67 -12.84 11.68 5.78
N ALA A 68 -13.33 12.19 4.65
CA ALA A 68 -14.21 13.36 4.61
C ALA A 68 -15.53 13.11 5.37
N ARG A 69 -16.15 11.94 5.21
CA ARG A 69 -17.35 11.55 5.97
C ARG A 69 -17.08 11.50 7.47
N ALA A 70 -15.99 10.85 7.89
CA ALA A 70 -15.64 10.79 9.31
C ALA A 70 -15.26 12.16 9.89
N ALA A 71 -14.60 13.03 9.11
CA ALA A 71 -14.28 14.38 9.55
C ALA A 71 -15.52 15.26 9.72
N ALA A 72 -16.57 15.03 8.93
CA ALA A 72 -17.84 15.77 9.00
C ALA A 72 -18.83 15.21 10.04
N ASP A 73 -18.78 13.91 10.36
CA ASP A 73 -19.65 13.25 11.34
C ASP A 73 -18.81 12.49 12.39
N ALA A 74 -18.66 13.09 13.57
CA ALA A 74 -17.90 12.52 14.69
C ALA A 74 -18.46 11.19 15.24
N SER A 75 -19.69 10.80 14.86
CA SER A 75 -20.24 9.49 15.21
C SER A 75 -19.68 8.34 14.34
N ILE A 76 -19.01 8.67 13.22
CA ILE A 76 -18.27 7.71 12.40
C ILE A 76 -16.86 7.57 12.96
N ARG A 77 -16.51 6.39 13.46
CA ARG A 77 -15.15 6.05 13.88
C ARG A 77 -14.41 5.43 12.71
N LEU A 78 -13.33 6.07 12.27
CA LEU A 78 -12.50 5.57 11.17
C LEU A 78 -11.10 5.25 11.68
N ARG A 79 -10.69 3.98 11.59
CA ARG A 79 -9.31 3.56 11.78
C ARG A 79 -8.74 3.13 10.44
N ILE A 80 -7.65 3.74 10.02
CA ILE A 80 -6.93 3.41 8.79
C ILE A 80 -5.70 2.60 9.16
N PHE A 81 -5.56 1.41 8.59
CA PHE A 81 -4.40 0.55 8.75
C PHE A 81 -3.64 0.49 7.42
N THR A 82 -2.37 0.87 7.43
CA THR A 82 -1.57 0.88 6.20
C THR A 82 -0.07 0.86 6.46
N ALA A 83 0.72 1.08 5.41
CA ALA A 83 2.16 1.26 5.47
C ALA A 83 2.66 2.10 4.29
N LEU A 84 3.80 2.75 4.49
CA LEU A 84 4.50 3.56 3.49
C LEU A 84 3.51 4.48 2.75
N THR A 85 2.97 5.46 3.46
CA THR A 85 2.11 6.46 2.83
C THR A 85 2.94 7.32 1.87
N LEU A 86 2.60 7.27 0.57
CA LEU A 86 3.29 8.05 -0.46
C LEU A 86 2.75 9.47 -0.51
N GLU A 87 3.64 10.44 -0.34
CA GLU A 87 3.30 11.85 -0.18
C GLU A 87 4.14 12.69 -1.13
N LYS A 88 3.56 13.76 -1.66
CA LYS A 88 4.31 14.70 -2.51
C LYS A 88 5.35 15.42 -1.65
N PRO A 89 6.59 15.60 -2.14
CA PRO A 89 7.61 16.31 -1.38
C PRO A 89 7.21 17.78 -1.20
N ARG A 90 7.51 18.33 -0.03
CA ARG A 90 7.15 19.71 0.35
C ARG A 90 8.32 20.39 1.03
N GLY A 91 8.53 21.66 0.71
CA GLY A 91 9.50 22.49 1.41
C GLY A 91 8.95 23.00 2.75
N LYS A 92 9.78 22.99 3.79
CA LYS A 92 9.42 23.47 5.14
C LYS A 92 9.51 24.98 5.26
N ASN A 93 10.43 25.61 4.53
CA ASN A 93 10.65 27.05 4.47
C ASN A 93 10.47 27.60 3.04
N ASP A 94 10.56 28.92 2.88
CA ASP A 94 10.30 29.56 1.59
C ASP A 94 11.27 29.12 0.49
N LEU A 95 12.56 28.99 0.83
CA LEU A 95 13.59 28.58 -0.12
C LEU A 95 13.36 27.15 -0.60
N GLU A 96 13.13 26.22 0.33
CA GLU A 96 12.82 24.84 -0.01
C GLU A 96 11.55 24.72 -0.85
N ARG A 97 10.50 25.51 -0.56
CA ARG A 97 9.26 25.49 -1.34
C ARG A 97 9.50 25.94 -2.79
N ARG A 98 10.28 27.01 -2.99
CA ARG A 98 10.62 27.50 -4.33
C ARG A 98 11.47 26.50 -5.11
N PHE A 99 12.28 25.68 -4.43
CA PHE A 99 13.09 24.65 -5.06
C PHE A 99 12.30 23.36 -5.34
N VAL A 100 11.61 22.81 -4.35
CA VAL A 100 10.91 21.53 -4.41
C VAL A 100 9.58 21.64 -5.15
N GLY A 101 8.88 22.77 -5.05
CA GLY A 101 7.56 22.97 -5.66
C GLY A 101 7.50 22.64 -7.15
N PRO A 102 8.35 23.25 -8.01
CA PRO A 102 8.38 22.95 -9.43
C PRO A 102 8.69 21.47 -9.76
N ILE A 103 9.53 20.82 -8.94
CA ILE A 103 9.82 19.38 -9.09
C ILE A 103 8.58 18.56 -8.73
N ALA A 104 7.91 18.92 -7.63
CA ALA A 104 6.71 18.24 -7.17
C ALA A 104 5.56 18.36 -8.18
N ASP A 105 5.35 19.55 -8.73
CA ASP A 105 4.33 19.80 -9.77
C ASP A 105 4.64 19.01 -11.04
N ARG A 106 5.91 18.96 -11.46
CA ARG A 106 6.28 18.23 -12.67
C ARG A 106 6.17 16.71 -12.52
N LEU A 107 6.56 16.16 -11.36
CA LEU A 107 6.64 14.70 -11.17
C LEU A 107 5.37 14.09 -10.57
N PHE A 108 4.59 14.86 -9.81
CA PHE A 108 3.43 14.36 -9.06
C PHE A 108 2.15 15.17 -9.32
N ALA A 109 2.08 15.97 -10.40
CA ALA A 109 0.82 16.54 -10.86
C ALA A 109 -0.24 15.45 -11.03
N GLY A 110 -1.47 15.72 -10.60
CA GLY A 110 -2.59 14.80 -10.72
C GLY A 110 -2.62 13.64 -9.71
N TYR A 111 -1.51 13.29 -9.04
CA TYR A 111 -1.55 12.27 -8.00
C TYR A 111 -2.41 12.74 -6.80
N PRO A 112 -3.44 11.98 -6.39
CA PRO A 112 -4.32 12.37 -5.29
C PRO A 112 -3.61 12.14 -3.96
N GLU A 113 -3.36 13.22 -3.22
CA GLU A 113 -2.80 13.12 -1.88
C GLU A 113 -3.83 12.52 -0.91
N LEU A 114 -3.34 11.77 0.09
CA LEU A 114 -4.20 11.17 1.10
C LEU A 114 -4.51 12.19 2.19
N ALA A 115 -5.78 12.54 2.34
CA ALA A 115 -6.23 13.61 3.22
C ALA A 115 -5.85 13.38 4.69
N TYR A 116 -5.87 12.12 5.15
CA TYR A 116 -5.42 11.78 6.50
C TYR A 116 -3.94 12.11 6.73
N ALA A 117 -3.08 11.96 5.70
CA ALA A 117 -1.67 12.27 5.81
C ALA A 117 -1.46 13.79 5.95
N LEU A 118 -2.22 14.58 5.19
CA LEU A 118 -2.23 16.04 5.31
C LEU A 118 -2.64 16.48 6.72
N ALA A 119 -3.70 15.87 7.25
CA ALA A 119 -4.19 16.16 8.60
C ALA A 119 -3.20 15.74 9.71
N LEU A 120 -2.48 14.63 9.52
CA LEU A 120 -1.41 14.21 10.43
C LEU A 120 -0.29 15.25 10.51
N HIS A 121 0.23 15.72 9.37
CA HIS A 121 1.27 16.75 9.34
C HIS A 121 0.80 18.09 9.92
N ALA A 122 -0.46 18.44 9.68
CA ALA A 122 -1.04 19.68 10.20
C ALA A 122 -1.41 19.60 11.69
N GLY A 123 -1.39 18.41 12.31
CA GLY A 123 -1.86 18.22 13.67
C GLY A 123 -3.38 18.42 13.82
N THR A 124 -4.14 18.24 12.74
CA THR A 124 -5.59 18.50 12.66
C THR A 124 -6.42 17.23 12.49
N LEU A 125 -5.83 16.05 12.74
CA LEU A 125 -6.56 14.78 12.65
C LEU A 125 -7.73 14.76 13.65
N PRO A 126 -8.99 14.56 13.22
CA PRO A 126 -10.14 14.49 14.12
C PRO A 126 -10.01 13.35 15.14
N ALA A 127 -10.55 13.54 16.35
CA ALA A 127 -10.42 12.57 17.45
C ALA A 127 -11.09 11.20 17.19
N ASN A 128 -12.06 11.16 16.27
CA ASN A 128 -12.73 9.94 15.82
C ASN A 128 -11.98 9.22 14.68
N ILE A 129 -10.84 9.74 14.24
CA ILE A 129 -10.01 9.16 13.18
C ILE A 129 -8.65 8.75 13.76
N ALA A 130 -8.24 7.51 13.50
CA ALA A 130 -6.92 6.99 13.86
C ALA A 130 -6.22 6.43 12.63
N VAL A 131 -4.90 6.59 12.56
CA VAL A 131 -4.07 6.05 11.48
C VAL A 131 -2.96 5.21 12.10
N ASP A 132 -3.02 3.91 11.85
CA ASP A 132 -2.03 2.93 12.24
C ASP A 132 -1.15 2.63 11.02
N GLU A 133 0.16 2.83 11.15
CA GLU A 133 1.13 2.49 10.10
C GLU A 133 2.18 1.53 10.66
N PHE A 134 2.51 0.48 9.90
CA PHE A 134 3.57 -0.47 10.29
C PHE A 134 4.91 -0.25 9.57
N PHE A 135 4.96 0.72 8.65
CA PHE A 135 6.19 1.13 7.98
C PHE A 135 6.11 2.62 7.61
N PHE A 136 7.14 3.39 7.95
CA PHE A 136 7.26 4.79 7.56
C PHE A 136 8.35 4.98 6.52
N ALA A 137 8.16 5.95 5.63
CA ALA A 137 9.29 6.55 4.94
C ALA A 137 10.21 7.23 5.97
N ALA A 138 11.53 7.08 5.81
CA ALA A 138 12.49 7.55 6.78
C ALA A 138 12.32 9.06 7.06
N GLY A 139 12.23 9.43 8.34
CA GLY A 139 12.14 10.82 8.78
C GLY A 139 10.78 11.52 8.57
N THR A 140 9.82 10.91 7.85
CA THR A 140 8.57 11.61 7.47
C THR A 140 7.55 11.75 8.60
N ARG A 141 7.78 11.09 9.73
CA ARG A 141 6.90 11.13 10.93
C ARG A 141 7.58 11.71 12.16
N LEU A 142 8.76 12.30 12.00
CA LEU A 142 9.44 12.99 13.10
C LEU A 142 8.60 14.19 13.53
N GLY A 143 8.38 14.31 14.84
CA GLY A 143 7.60 15.42 15.41
C GLY A 143 6.08 15.28 15.27
N ILE A 144 5.55 14.12 14.86
CA ILE A 144 4.11 13.84 14.81
C ILE A 144 3.75 12.83 15.92
N PRO A 145 3.31 13.27 17.12
CA PRO A 145 3.10 12.38 18.27
C PRO A 145 2.11 11.24 17.99
N SER A 146 1.02 11.53 17.29
CA SER A 146 0.00 10.52 16.97
C SER A 146 0.55 9.40 16.08
N SER A 147 1.40 9.72 15.10
CA SER A 147 2.07 8.70 14.28
C SER A 147 3.06 7.87 15.08
N GLN A 148 3.80 8.47 16.01
CA GLN A 148 4.73 7.73 16.88
C GLN A 148 3.99 6.77 17.83
N GLN A 149 2.84 7.20 18.36
CA GLN A 149 2.00 6.40 19.27
C GLN A 149 1.26 5.27 18.56
N ASN A 150 0.88 5.48 17.30
CA ASN A 150 0.14 4.51 16.49
C ASN A 150 1.06 3.73 15.51
N TYR A 151 2.37 3.81 15.69
CA TYR A 151 3.31 3.00 14.91
C TYR A 151 3.29 1.54 15.37
N ILE A 152 3.30 0.62 14.43
CA ILE A 152 3.34 -0.81 14.70
C ILE A 152 4.70 -1.36 14.27
N SER A 153 5.53 -1.72 15.25
CA SER A 153 6.75 -2.47 14.98
C SER A 153 6.39 -3.91 14.65
N ALA A 154 6.37 -4.23 13.36
CA ALA A 154 6.00 -5.54 12.84
C ALA A 154 7.03 -6.03 11.82
N ASN A 155 7.32 -7.33 11.87
CA ASN A 155 7.85 -8.02 10.69
C ASN A 155 6.76 -8.10 9.63
N TYR A 156 7.13 -7.90 8.36
CA TYR A 156 6.15 -7.88 7.27
C TYR A 156 5.36 -9.18 7.16
N THR A 157 6.01 -10.32 7.43
CA THR A 157 5.37 -11.65 7.46
C THR A 157 4.24 -11.77 8.49
N HIS A 158 4.13 -10.84 9.45
CA HIS A 158 3.06 -10.80 10.44
C HIS A 158 2.03 -9.69 10.17
N ALA A 159 2.19 -8.89 9.11
CA ALA A 159 1.33 -7.74 8.83
C ALA A 159 -0.16 -8.15 8.72
N LEU A 160 -0.45 -9.25 8.04
CA LEU A 160 -1.81 -9.82 7.94
C LEU A 160 -2.46 -10.01 9.32
N ARG A 161 -1.73 -10.60 10.27
CA ARG A 161 -2.25 -10.83 11.62
C ARG A 161 -2.64 -9.53 12.32
N TYR A 162 -1.83 -8.48 12.18
CA TYR A 162 -2.14 -7.18 12.78
C TYR A 162 -3.37 -6.52 12.17
N VAL A 163 -3.64 -6.74 10.88
CA VAL A 163 -4.87 -6.31 10.19
C VAL A 163 -6.07 -7.05 10.76
N LEU A 164 -5.98 -8.38 10.87
CA LEU A 164 -7.06 -9.24 11.38
C LEU A 164 -7.38 -8.95 12.86
N ASP A 165 -6.36 -8.82 13.71
CA ASP A 165 -6.51 -8.55 15.15
C ASP A 165 -7.18 -7.18 15.42
N ARG A 166 -7.09 -6.23 14.47
CA ARG A 166 -7.78 -4.93 14.52
C ARG A 166 -9.23 -4.98 14.03
N GLY A 167 -9.69 -6.13 13.55
CA GLY A 167 -11.04 -6.32 13.03
C GLY A 167 -11.29 -5.48 11.79
N VAL A 168 -10.42 -5.61 10.78
CA VAL A 168 -10.67 -5.05 9.44
C VAL A 168 -12.07 -5.42 8.97
N ASN A 169 -12.79 -4.44 8.42
CA ASN A 169 -14.10 -4.65 7.81
C ASN A 169 -14.23 -3.95 6.44
N VAL A 170 -13.21 -3.20 6.02
CA VAL A 170 -13.14 -2.57 4.71
C VAL A 170 -11.72 -2.74 4.16
N VAL A 171 -11.59 -3.25 2.93
CA VAL A 171 -10.32 -3.39 2.21
C VAL A 171 -10.43 -2.66 0.88
N ALA A 172 -9.52 -1.73 0.59
CA ALA A 172 -9.64 -0.87 -0.59
C ALA A 172 -8.33 -0.76 -1.40
N PRO A 173 -8.05 -1.73 -2.29
CA PRO A 173 -6.92 -1.67 -3.20
C PRO A 173 -7.20 -0.78 -4.43
N LEU A 174 -6.14 -0.21 -4.98
CA LEU A 174 -6.09 0.32 -6.34
C LEU A 174 -5.91 -0.85 -7.31
N VAL A 175 -6.68 -0.88 -8.38
CA VAL A 175 -6.69 -1.99 -9.34
C VAL A 175 -6.66 -1.48 -10.78
N SER A 176 -6.19 -2.32 -11.68
CA SER A 176 -6.41 -2.14 -13.12
C SER A 176 -7.51 -3.10 -13.58
N LYS A 177 -8.21 -2.74 -14.66
CA LYS A 177 -9.34 -3.50 -15.19
C LYS A 177 -9.06 -3.93 -16.62
N ARG A 178 -9.47 -5.15 -16.99
CA ARG A 178 -9.44 -5.62 -18.38
C ARG A 178 -10.66 -6.48 -18.67
N VAL A 179 -11.13 -6.43 -19.90
CA VAL A 179 -12.13 -7.38 -20.41
C VAL A 179 -11.40 -8.43 -21.27
N ARG A 180 -11.55 -9.70 -20.94
CA ARG A 180 -10.98 -10.83 -21.69
C ARG A 180 -12.08 -11.86 -21.95
N GLY A 181 -12.32 -12.19 -23.21
CA GLY A 181 -13.36 -13.17 -23.58
C GLY A 181 -14.78 -12.80 -23.11
N GLY A 182 -15.07 -11.51 -22.96
CA GLY A 182 -16.34 -11.02 -22.41
C GLY A 182 -16.41 -10.93 -20.89
N GLU A 183 -15.40 -11.45 -20.18
CA GLU A 183 -15.33 -11.40 -18.71
C GLU A 183 -14.53 -10.20 -18.23
N THR A 184 -15.04 -9.52 -17.21
CA THR A 184 -14.30 -8.46 -16.51
C THR A 184 -13.35 -9.07 -15.50
N ARG A 185 -12.07 -8.73 -15.61
CA ARG A 185 -10.98 -9.13 -14.72
C ARG A 185 -10.32 -7.90 -14.12
N PHE A 186 -9.86 -8.03 -12.89
CA PHE A 186 -9.10 -6.99 -12.21
C PHE A 186 -7.71 -7.50 -11.88
N SER A 187 -6.73 -6.60 -11.89
CA SER A 187 -5.38 -6.91 -11.42
C SER A 187 -5.02 -5.99 -10.26
N LEU A 188 -4.57 -6.60 -9.15
CA LEU A 188 -3.98 -5.92 -7.99
C LEU A 188 -2.59 -5.31 -8.31
N SER A 189 -2.07 -5.57 -9.52
CA SER A 189 -0.89 -4.93 -10.09
C SER A 189 0.35 -5.00 -9.20
N CYS A 190 0.90 -3.86 -8.81
CA CYS A 190 2.15 -3.73 -8.05
C CYS A 190 2.01 -4.10 -6.57
N ASN A 191 0.80 -4.40 -6.07
CA ASN A 191 0.60 -4.66 -4.65
C ASN A 191 -0.48 -5.73 -4.35
N PRO A 192 -0.25 -6.98 -4.77
CA PRO A 192 -1.22 -8.05 -4.57
C PRO A 192 -1.19 -8.66 -3.16
N ASP A 193 -0.09 -8.55 -2.43
CA ASP A 193 0.26 -9.41 -1.29
C ASP A 193 -0.81 -9.56 -0.19
N LEU A 194 -0.98 -8.56 0.68
CA LEU A 194 -1.92 -8.63 1.80
C LEU A 194 -3.36 -8.71 1.34
N THR A 195 -3.68 -8.18 0.17
CA THR A 195 -5.04 -8.26 -0.38
C THR A 195 -5.40 -9.70 -0.72
N LEU A 196 -4.52 -10.45 -1.37
CA LEU A 196 -4.76 -11.87 -1.67
C LEU A 196 -4.87 -12.70 -0.40
N ASP A 197 -4.01 -12.45 0.58
CA ASP A 197 -4.08 -13.14 1.88
C ASP A 197 -5.43 -12.88 2.60
N LEU A 198 -5.89 -11.63 2.60
CA LEU A 198 -7.17 -11.23 3.19
C LEU A 198 -8.35 -11.88 2.46
N LEU A 199 -8.35 -11.89 1.12
CA LEU A 199 -9.38 -12.59 0.33
C LEU A 199 -9.39 -14.09 0.64
N GLY A 200 -8.21 -14.71 0.79
CA GLY A 200 -8.08 -16.09 1.24
C GLY A 200 -8.67 -16.34 2.63
N CYS A 201 -8.38 -15.48 3.61
CA CYS A 201 -8.98 -15.55 4.94
C CYS A 201 -10.51 -15.41 4.90
N ARG A 202 -11.03 -14.49 4.09
CA ARG A 202 -12.49 -14.31 3.90
C ARG A 202 -13.14 -15.55 3.30
N ALA A 203 -12.53 -16.15 2.27
CA ALA A 203 -13.03 -17.38 1.64
C ALA A 203 -13.05 -18.58 2.60
N ARG A 204 -12.13 -18.61 3.59
CA ARG A 204 -12.10 -19.62 4.66
C ARG A 204 -13.01 -19.30 5.85
N GLY A 205 -13.69 -18.15 5.85
CA GLY A 205 -14.55 -17.71 6.95
C GLY A 205 -13.79 -17.29 8.22
N GLU A 206 -12.49 -16.98 8.11
CA GLU A 206 -11.63 -16.55 9.23
C GLU A 206 -11.82 -15.06 9.56
N CYS A 207 -12.24 -14.29 8.58
CA CYS A 207 -12.56 -12.87 8.71
C CYS A 207 -13.70 -12.49 7.77
N ASP A 208 -14.22 -11.28 7.95
CA ASP A 208 -15.30 -10.75 7.14
C ASP A 208 -15.08 -9.26 6.88
N PHE A 209 -15.22 -8.82 5.63
CA PHE A 209 -15.00 -7.44 5.18
C PHE A 209 -15.59 -7.21 3.78
N ILE A 210 -16.00 -5.97 3.50
CA ILE A 210 -16.29 -5.55 2.12
C ILE A 210 -15.00 -5.16 1.39
N SER A 211 -14.89 -5.57 0.14
CA SER A 211 -13.75 -5.29 -0.75
C SER A 211 -14.13 -4.25 -1.80
N ILE A 212 -13.33 -3.19 -1.95
CA ILE A 212 -13.60 -2.06 -2.84
C ILE A 212 -12.42 -1.85 -3.78
N GLY A 213 -12.60 -2.19 -5.06
CA GLY A 213 -11.60 -1.90 -6.08
C GLY A 213 -11.74 -0.49 -6.61
N GLN A 214 -10.72 0.35 -6.45
CA GLN A 214 -10.65 1.61 -7.20
C GLN A 214 -9.87 1.40 -8.49
N VAL A 215 -10.54 1.55 -9.63
CA VAL A 215 -9.91 1.39 -10.94
C VAL A 215 -9.04 2.60 -11.24
N ASN A 216 -7.82 2.35 -11.69
CA ASN A 216 -6.97 3.35 -12.34
C ASN A 216 -6.36 2.74 -13.61
N SER A 217 -6.65 3.34 -14.77
CA SER A 217 -6.17 2.87 -16.07
C SER A 217 -4.66 2.99 -16.27
N GLU A 218 -4.00 3.87 -15.51
CA GLU A 218 -2.54 4.02 -15.54
C GLU A 218 -1.81 2.88 -14.82
N LEU A 219 -2.52 2.11 -13.99
CA LEU A 219 -1.96 0.97 -13.27
C LEU A 219 -1.78 -0.22 -14.23
N PRO A 220 -0.59 -0.86 -14.30
CA PRO A 220 -0.37 -1.94 -15.24
C PRO A 220 -1.17 -3.19 -14.85
N PHE A 221 -1.78 -3.85 -15.83
CA PHE A 221 -2.42 -5.15 -15.61
C PHE A 221 -1.35 -6.24 -15.56
N MET A 222 -1.02 -6.71 -14.36
CA MET A 222 -0.03 -7.77 -14.13
C MET A 222 -0.74 -9.13 -14.07
N PRO A 223 -0.36 -10.13 -14.90
CA PRO A 223 -0.87 -11.49 -14.79
C PRO A 223 -0.30 -12.20 -13.55
N GLY A 224 -0.85 -13.36 -13.21
CA GLY A 224 -0.47 -14.15 -12.04
C GLY A 224 -1.56 -14.11 -10.97
N ASP A 225 -1.20 -14.36 -9.71
CA ASP A 225 -2.18 -14.50 -8.61
C ASP A 225 -2.98 -13.22 -8.35
N GLY A 226 -2.43 -12.05 -8.72
CA GLY A 226 -3.12 -10.77 -8.63
C GLY A 226 -4.21 -10.54 -9.68
N ASP A 227 -4.35 -11.39 -10.70
CA ASP A 227 -5.44 -11.38 -11.68
C ASP A 227 -6.66 -12.08 -11.06
N ILE A 228 -7.62 -11.30 -10.58
CA ILE A 228 -8.77 -11.77 -9.81
C ILE A 228 -10.11 -11.50 -10.52
N ALA A 229 -11.12 -12.31 -10.18
CA ALA A 229 -12.46 -12.19 -10.74
C ALA A 229 -13.19 -10.97 -10.17
N ALA A 230 -14.14 -10.43 -10.94
CA ALA A 230 -14.96 -9.30 -10.49
C ALA A 230 -15.71 -9.58 -9.18
N GLY A 231 -16.12 -10.83 -8.94
CA GLY A 231 -16.84 -11.23 -7.73
C GLY A 231 -16.01 -11.19 -6.43
N GLU A 232 -14.70 -10.96 -6.50
CA GLU A 232 -13.90 -10.68 -5.30
C GLU A 232 -14.16 -9.29 -4.70
N PHE A 233 -14.74 -8.39 -5.50
CA PHE A 233 -15.11 -7.05 -5.06
C PHE A 233 -16.61 -6.96 -4.77
N ASP A 234 -16.94 -6.27 -3.69
CA ASP A 234 -18.30 -5.88 -3.38
C ASP A 234 -18.68 -4.60 -4.14
N LEU A 235 -17.75 -3.65 -4.19
CA LEU A 235 -17.90 -2.34 -4.82
C LEU A 235 -16.74 -2.04 -5.77
N ILE A 236 -17.02 -1.31 -6.84
CA ILE A 236 -16.02 -0.77 -7.76
C ILE A 236 -16.20 0.74 -7.88
N LEU A 237 -15.11 1.49 -7.69
CA LEU A 237 -15.03 2.90 -8.05
C LEU A 237 -14.31 3.03 -9.39
N GLU A 238 -15.00 3.50 -10.41
CA GLU A 238 -14.45 3.66 -11.77
C GLU A 238 -15.10 4.87 -12.46
N SER A 239 -14.27 5.84 -12.82
CA SER A 239 -14.65 6.98 -13.66
C SER A 239 -13.42 7.62 -14.28
N PRO A 240 -13.55 8.37 -15.40
CA PRO A 240 -12.43 9.13 -15.95
C PRO A 240 -11.77 10.08 -14.93
N GLN A 241 -12.54 10.60 -13.97
CA GLN A 241 -12.08 11.53 -12.93
C GLN A 241 -11.29 10.84 -11.81
N THR A 242 -11.37 9.52 -11.69
CA THR A 242 -10.65 8.74 -10.66
C THR A 242 -9.35 8.12 -11.19
N ASN A 243 -9.02 8.35 -12.47
CA ASN A 243 -7.71 8.06 -13.06
C ASN A 243 -6.69 9.14 -12.69
N PHE A 244 -5.45 8.71 -12.43
CA PHE A 244 -4.36 9.60 -12.07
C PHE A 244 -3.00 8.96 -12.39
N PRO A 245 -1.96 9.76 -12.68
CA PRO A 245 -0.62 9.23 -12.91
C PRO A 245 -0.06 8.54 -11.67
N LEU A 246 0.73 7.49 -11.88
CA LEU A 246 1.31 6.71 -10.78
C LEU A 246 2.40 7.49 -10.05
N PHE A 247 2.50 7.26 -8.74
CA PHE A 247 3.57 7.82 -7.94
C PHE A 247 4.90 7.16 -8.30
N ALA A 248 5.82 7.92 -8.88
CA ALA A 248 7.15 7.44 -9.25
C ALA A 248 8.23 8.33 -8.60
N PRO A 249 8.98 7.84 -7.60
CA PRO A 249 10.10 8.59 -7.07
C PRO A 249 11.20 8.74 -8.14
N PRO A 250 11.92 9.87 -8.18
CA PRO A 250 13.04 10.04 -9.10
C PRO A 250 14.14 9.03 -8.77
N ARG A 251 14.86 8.58 -9.81
CA ARG A 251 16.07 7.76 -9.62
C ARG A 251 17.18 8.62 -9.05
N GLU A 252 17.76 8.18 -7.95
CA GLU A 252 18.91 8.82 -7.35
C GLU A 252 20.18 8.48 -8.17
N PRO A 253 21.11 9.44 -8.36
CA PRO A 253 22.40 9.13 -8.98
C PRO A 253 23.14 8.11 -8.09
N ILE A 254 23.98 7.23 -8.64
CA ILE A 254 24.72 6.24 -7.84
C ILE A 254 26.13 6.79 -7.57
N ASP A 255 26.55 6.82 -6.29
CA ASP A 255 27.89 7.28 -5.91
C ASP A 255 28.94 6.18 -6.17
N LEU A 256 30.20 6.60 -6.30
CA LEU A 256 31.33 5.66 -6.46
C LEU A 256 31.44 4.67 -5.30
N SER A 257 31.09 5.06 -4.07
CA SER A 257 31.06 4.16 -2.92
C SER A 257 30.03 3.04 -3.10
N GLU A 258 28.84 3.35 -3.63
CA GLU A 258 27.80 2.36 -3.88
C GLU A 258 28.21 1.42 -5.02
N TYR A 259 28.85 1.94 -6.07
CA TYR A 259 29.44 1.09 -7.11
C TYR A 259 30.54 0.16 -6.57
N ALA A 260 31.41 0.67 -5.69
CA ALA A 260 32.43 -0.15 -5.03
C ALA A 260 31.82 -1.26 -4.17
N ILE A 261 30.74 -0.97 -3.43
CA ILE A 261 29.99 -1.99 -2.69
C ILE A 261 29.36 -2.99 -3.67
N GLY A 262 28.71 -2.52 -4.72
CA GLY A 262 28.10 -3.37 -5.75
C GLY A 262 29.07 -4.34 -6.40
N LEU A 263 30.28 -3.87 -6.76
CA LEU A 263 31.36 -4.70 -7.30
C LEU A 263 31.79 -5.79 -6.29
N ASN A 264 31.95 -5.43 -5.02
CA ASN A 264 32.29 -6.39 -3.97
C ASN A 264 31.19 -7.45 -3.75
N VAL A 265 29.92 -7.03 -3.70
CA VAL A 265 28.77 -7.93 -3.57
C VAL A 265 28.67 -8.88 -4.78
N ALA A 266 28.90 -8.39 -5.99
CA ALA A 266 28.83 -9.21 -7.19
C ALA A 266 29.87 -10.36 -7.24
N ARG A 267 30.99 -10.24 -6.49
CA ARG A 267 32.01 -11.29 -6.36
C ARG A 267 31.52 -12.53 -5.59
N ILE A 268 30.58 -12.35 -4.64
CA ILE A 268 30.14 -13.42 -3.73
C ILE A 268 28.81 -14.06 -4.13
N ILE A 269 28.12 -13.51 -5.13
CA ILE A 269 26.86 -14.06 -5.63
C ILE A 269 27.17 -15.23 -6.57
N ALA A 270 26.65 -16.42 -6.28
CA ALA A 270 26.80 -17.59 -7.13
C ALA A 270 25.97 -17.48 -8.43
N ASP A 271 26.46 -18.06 -9.52
CA ASP A 271 25.69 -18.17 -10.77
C ASP A 271 24.46 -19.06 -10.54
N GLY A 272 23.32 -18.64 -11.07
CA GLY A 272 22.03 -19.29 -10.81
C GLY A 272 21.44 -19.04 -9.42
N GLY A 273 22.08 -18.20 -8.59
CA GLY A 273 21.54 -17.82 -7.28
C GLY A 273 20.24 -17.00 -7.37
N THR A 274 19.42 -17.10 -6.33
CA THR A 274 18.19 -16.29 -6.19
C THR A 274 18.52 -14.94 -5.55
N LEU A 275 18.01 -13.86 -6.14
CA LEU A 275 18.26 -12.49 -5.68
C LEU A 275 17.01 -11.90 -5.03
N GLN A 276 17.20 -11.28 -3.87
CA GLN A 276 16.24 -10.38 -3.25
C GLN A 276 16.97 -9.08 -2.93
N LEU A 277 16.55 -8.00 -3.59
CA LEU A 277 17.18 -6.68 -3.48
C LEU A 277 16.10 -5.66 -3.11
N GLY A 278 16.48 -4.70 -2.26
CA GLY A 278 15.64 -3.53 -2.00
C GLY A 278 15.70 -2.51 -3.13
N ILE A 279 14.89 -1.46 -3.01
CA ILE A 279 14.96 -0.29 -3.89
C ILE A 279 16.07 0.67 -3.43
N GLY A 280 16.62 1.45 -4.36
CA GLY A 280 17.57 2.53 -4.07
C GLY A 280 18.97 2.28 -4.63
N ARG A 281 19.86 3.25 -4.40
CA ARG A 281 21.19 3.37 -5.02
C ARG A 281 22.04 2.10 -4.91
N LEU A 282 22.05 1.49 -3.72
CA LEU A 282 22.81 0.25 -3.47
C LEU A 282 22.25 -0.93 -4.27
N GLY A 283 20.93 -1.10 -4.31
CA GLY A 283 20.29 -2.16 -5.10
C GLY A 283 20.57 -2.01 -6.60
N ASP A 284 20.51 -0.77 -7.10
CA ASP A 284 20.84 -0.45 -8.49
C ASP A 284 22.33 -0.72 -8.77
N ALA A 285 23.24 -0.35 -7.86
CA ALA A 285 24.68 -0.59 -8.00
C ALA A 285 25.03 -2.07 -8.02
N VAL A 286 24.45 -2.88 -7.12
CA VAL A 286 24.61 -4.34 -7.11
C VAL A 286 24.08 -4.94 -8.41
N THR A 287 22.91 -4.51 -8.86
CA THR A 287 22.30 -4.98 -10.11
C THR A 287 23.20 -4.67 -11.31
N GLN A 288 23.72 -3.44 -11.40
CA GLN A 288 24.61 -3.04 -12.47
C GLN A 288 25.95 -3.82 -12.44
N ALA A 289 26.51 -4.06 -11.26
CA ALA A 289 27.73 -4.86 -11.11
C ALA A 289 27.51 -6.32 -11.55
N LEU A 290 26.35 -6.91 -11.25
CA LEU A 290 25.98 -8.25 -11.73
C LEU A 290 25.80 -8.30 -13.25
N ILE A 291 25.16 -7.29 -13.84
CA ILE A 291 25.03 -7.16 -15.31
C ILE A 291 26.42 -7.08 -15.95
N LEU A 292 27.32 -6.27 -15.40
CA LEU A 292 28.69 -6.13 -15.89
C LEU A 292 29.46 -7.45 -15.76
N ARG A 293 29.39 -8.11 -14.60
CA ARG A 293 30.01 -9.43 -14.39
C ARG A 293 29.52 -10.46 -15.41
N HIS A 294 28.23 -10.46 -15.72
CA HIS A 294 27.62 -11.44 -16.62
C HIS A 294 27.91 -11.15 -18.10
N ARG A 295 27.77 -9.90 -18.54
CA ARG A 295 27.89 -9.51 -19.96
C ARG A 295 29.31 -9.11 -20.37
N HIS A 296 30.12 -8.63 -19.42
CA HIS A 296 31.43 -8.02 -19.64
C HIS A 296 32.45 -8.51 -18.61
N SER A 297 32.59 -9.84 -18.47
CA SER A 297 33.35 -10.44 -17.38
C SER A 297 34.83 -10.02 -17.31
N THR A 298 35.47 -9.69 -18.43
CA THR A 298 36.85 -9.19 -18.47
C THR A 298 36.95 -7.81 -17.80
N GLU A 299 36.12 -6.86 -18.24
CA GLU A 299 36.06 -5.50 -17.71
C GLU A 299 35.71 -5.51 -16.21
N PHE A 300 34.77 -6.38 -15.80
CA PHE A 300 34.44 -6.58 -14.40
C PHE A 300 35.66 -7.01 -13.58
N ARG A 301 36.43 -8.01 -14.04
CA ARG A 301 37.62 -8.49 -13.34
C ARG A 301 38.69 -7.41 -13.24
N GLU A 302 38.91 -6.65 -14.31
CA GLU A 302 39.85 -5.53 -14.31
C GLU A 302 39.46 -4.44 -13.30
N LEU A 303 38.16 -4.09 -13.23
CA LEU A 303 37.66 -3.14 -12.25
C LEU A 303 37.79 -3.63 -10.82
N VAL A 304 37.52 -4.92 -10.56
CA VAL A 304 37.71 -5.52 -9.24
C VAL A 304 39.19 -5.45 -8.82
N VAL A 305 40.12 -5.76 -9.72
CA VAL A 305 41.57 -5.66 -9.44
C VAL A 305 41.99 -4.22 -9.16
N ARG A 306 41.39 -3.23 -9.82
CA ARG A 306 41.69 -1.80 -9.58
C ARG A 306 41.06 -1.23 -8.31
N LEU A 307 40.05 -1.91 -7.76
CA LEU A 307 39.35 -1.51 -6.55
C LEU A 307 40.07 -2.00 -5.29
N ASP A 308 40.73 -3.16 -5.37
CA ASP A 308 41.59 -3.75 -4.33
C ASP A 308 42.94 -2.99 -4.22
#